data_AF-A0A416MEU9-F1
#
_entry.id   AF-A0A416MEU9-F1
#
_cell.length_a   1.000
_cell.length_b   1.000
_cell.length_c   1.000
_cell.angle_alpha   90.00
_cell.angle_beta   90.00
_cell.angle_gamma   90.00
#
_symmetry.space_group_name_H-M   'P 1'
#
loop_
_entity.id
_entity.type
_entity.pdbx_description
1 polymer ?
#
loop_
_entity_poly.entity_id
_entity_poly.type
_entity_poly.pdbx_seq_one_letter_code
_entity_poly.pdbx_strand_id
1 'polypeptide(L)'
;MQIKLENIGIVKNSSIELNGLTVITGKNNSGKSTVGKTLYALLDAVSNISEKYEIDRYNYMVKILEENQSIMSVFRLIKYGQMMEDSPTDDDILRKYSYLKKYIN
;
A
#
# COMPACT_ATOMS: atom_id res chain seq x y z
N MET A 1 10.72 3.50 30.70
CA MET A 1 9.50 3.84 29.90
C MET A 1 8.28 3.67 30.81
N GLN A 2 7.23 4.46 30.64
CA GLN A 2 5.97 4.26 31.38
C GLN A 2 4.85 3.93 30.40
N ILE A 3 4.04 2.92 30.73
CA ILE A 3 2.85 2.56 29.96
C ILE A 3 1.63 2.67 30.84
N LYS A 4 0.60 3.32 30.32
CA LYS A 4 -0.72 3.39 30.93
C LYS A 4 -1.70 2.55 30.10
N LEU A 5 -2.40 1.63 30.73
CA LEU A 5 -3.47 0.86 30.10
C LEU A 5 -4.79 1.27 30.73
N GLU A 6 -5.73 1.70 29.92
CA GLU A 6 -7.08 2.06 30.33
C GLU A 6 -8.08 1.23 29.52
N ASN A 7 -8.93 0.47 30.22
CA ASN A 7 -10.00 -0.34 29.64
C ASN A 7 -9.54 -1.36 28.58
N ILE A 8 -8.40 -2.02 28.78
CA ILE A 8 -7.89 -3.06 27.88
C ILE A 8 -8.23 -4.45 28.44
N GLY A 9 -9.23 -5.10 27.84
CA GLY A 9 -9.71 -6.42 28.28
C GLY A 9 -10.13 -6.40 29.76
N ILE A 10 -9.53 -7.28 30.57
CA ILE A 10 -9.78 -7.34 32.02
C ILE A 10 -9.01 -6.26 32.81
N VAL A 11 -8.04 -5.58 32.19
CA VAL A 11 -7.27 -4.51 32.81
C VAL A 11 -8.04 -3.19 32.66
N LYS A 12 -8.71 -2.75 33.73
CA LYS A 12 -9.51 -1.50 33.71
C LYS A 12 -8.63 -0.24 33.79
N ASN A 13 -7.63 -0.26 34.66
CA ASN A 13 -6.67 0.83 34.79
C ASN A 13 -5.34 0.25 35.31
N SER A 14 -4.23 0.54 34.63
CA SER A 14 -2.90 0.26 35.15
C SER A 14 -1.89 1.31 34.67
N SER A 15 -0.89 1.54 35.50
CA SER A 15 0.33 2.27 35.16
C SER A 15 1.51 1.36 35.46
N ILE A 16 2.31 1.05 34.44
CA ILE A 16 3.42 0.11 34.51
C ILE A 16 4.69 0.86 34.14
N GLU A 17 5.65 0.87 35.06
CA GLU A 17 7.00 1.35 34.78
C GLU A 17 7.84 0.19 34.23
N LEU A 18 8.46 0.42 33.08
CA LEU A 18 9.34 -0.51 32.38
C LEU A 18 10.77 0.03 32.45
N ASN A 19 11.53 -0.45 33.44
CA ASN A 19 12.92 -0.09 33.68
C ASN A 19 13.76 -1.36 33.83
N GLY A 20 14.80 -1.51 33.01
CA GLY A 20 15.66 -2.69 33.01
C GLY A 20 14.87 -3.98 32.77
N LEU A 21 15.09 -5.00 33.62
CA LEU A 21 14.33 -6.23 33.60
C LEU A 21 13.06 -6.07 34.44
N THR A 22 11.90 -6.04 33.80
CA THR A 22 10.58 -5.97 34.47
C THR A 22 9.84 -7.30 34.34
N VAL A 23 9.40 -7.89 35.45
CA VAL A 23 8.69 -9.19 35.48
C VAL A 23 7.21 -8.98 35.80
N ILE A 24 6.33 -9.42 34.90
CA ILE A 24 4.88 -9.39 35.11
C ILE A 24 4.42 -10.75 35.67
N THR A 25 3.98 -10.78 36.93
CA THR A 25 3.55 -11.99 37.65
C THR A 25 2.15 -11.85 38.25
N GLY A 26 1.60 -12.93 38.83
CA GLY A 26 0.25 -12.99 39.38
C GLY A 26 -0.49 -14.30 39.05
N LYS A 27 -1.73 -14.45 39.54
CA LYS A 27 -2.58 -15.64 39.30
C LYS A 27 -2.96 -15.80 37.82
N ASN A 28 -3.34 -16.99 37.40
CA ASN A 28 -3.90 -17.18 36.05
C ASN A 28 -5.14 -16.30 35.86
N ASN A 29 -5.35 -15.85 34.62
CA ASN A 29 -6.46 -14.97 34.28
C ASN A 29 -6.46 -13.59 34.98
N SER A 30 -5.34 -13.15 35.56
CA SER A 30 -5.23 -11.83 36.22
C SER A 30 -4.82 -10.68 35.29
N GLY A 31 -4.76 -10.92 33.97
CA GLY A 31 -4.45 -9.88 32.98
C GLY A 31 -3.01 -9.87 32.50
N LYS A 32 -2.14 -10.77 32.98
CA LYS A 32 -0.73 -10.85 32.56
C LYS A 32 -0.56 -10.95 31.04
N SER A 33 -1.26 -11.89 30.40
CA SER A 33 -1.21 -12.05 28.95
C SER A 33 -1.84 -10.87 28.21
N THR A 34 -2.83 -10.20 28.80
CA THR A 34 -3.42 -8.98 28.23
C THR A 34 -2.41 -7.85 28.21
N VAL A 35 -1.70 -7.61 29.33
CA VAL A 35 -0.62 -6.61 29.41
C VAL A 35 0.48 -6.94 28.40
N GLY A 36 0.96 -8.19 28.37
CA GLY A 36 2.02 -8.59 27.44
C GLY A 36 1.64 -8.43 25.97
N LYS A 37 0.42 -8.85 25.58
CA LYS A 37 -0.09 -8.66 24.21
C LYS A 37 -0.28 -7.18 23.85
N THR A 38 -0.73 -6.37 24.80
CA THR A 38 -0.89 -4.92 24.61
C THR A 38 0.47 -4.28 24.38
N LEU A 39 1.46 -4.61 25.22
CA LEU A 39 2.83 -4.14 25.07
C LEU A 39 3.41 -4.55 23.71
N TYR A 40 3.24 -5.82 23.32
CA TYR A 40 3.68 -6.31 22.01
C TYR A 40 3.04 -5.52 20.87
N ALA A 41 1.72 -5.33 20.89
CA ALA A 41 1.00 -4.61 19.84
C ALA A 41 1.46 -3.15 19.73
N LEU A 42 1.70 -2.48 20.86
CA LEU A 42 2.23 -1.11 20.87
C LEU A 42 3.63 -1.05 20.25
N LEU A 43 4.52 -1.96 20.63
CA LEU A 43 5.88 -2.03 20.09
C LEU A 43 5.89 -2.38 18.61
N ASP A 44 5.06 -3.33 18.18
CA ASP A 44 4.94 -3.69 16.77
C ASP A 44 4.35 -2.56 15.93
N ALA A 45 3.36 -1.83 16.45
CA ALA A 45 2.76 -0.71 15.71
C ALA A 45 3.77 0.40 15.38
N VAL A 46 4.76 0.61 16.25
CA VAL A 46 5.82 1.61 16.02
C VAL A 46 7.06 1.04 15.35
N SER A 47 7.25 -0.27 15.35
CA SER A 47 8.41 -0.91 14.73
C SER A 47 8.33 -0.82 13.21
N ASN A 48 9.45 -0.46 12.58
CA ASN A 48 9.61 -0.38 11.13
C ASN A 48 8.47 0.36 10.41
N ILE A 49 7.91 1.40 11.05
CA ILE A 49 6.69 2.05 10.58
C ILE A 49 6.82 2.62 9.17
N SER A 50 8.00 3.13 8.80
CA SER A 50 8.27 3.63 7.44
C SER A 50 8.25 2.51 6.40
N GLU A 51 8.82 1.36 6.70
CA GLU A 51 8.81 0.19 5.80
C GLU A 51 7.39 -0.37 5.65
N LYS A 52 6.68 -0.54 6.77
CA LYS A 52 5.28 -0.97 6.77
C LYS A 52 4.41 -0.02 5.93
N TYR A 53 4.60 1.29 6.09
CA TYR A 53 3.90 2.30 5.28
C TYR A 53 4.17 2.15 3.78
N GLU A 54 5.43 1.97 3.38
CA GLU A 54 5.79 1.82 1.96
C GLU A 54 5.18 0.54 1.36
N ILE A 55 5.19 -0.57 2.11
CA ILE A 55 4.57 -1.83 1.72
C ILE A 55 3.05 -1.67 1.58
N ASP A 56 2.39 -1.06 2.57
CA ASP A 56 0.94 -0.86 2.55
C ASP A 56 0.51 0.03 1.38
N ARG A 57 1.28 1.09 1.11
CA ARG A 57 1.04 1.97 -0.05
C ARG A 57 1.17 1.22 -1.36
N TYR A 58 2.23 0.43 -1.52
CA TYR A 58 2.44 -0.40 -2.71
C TYR A 58 1.29 -1.40 -2.91
N ASN A 59 0.93 -2.13 -1.86
CA ASN A 59 -0.15 -3.12 -1.90
C ASN A 59 -1.50 -2.49 -2.25
N TYR A 60 -1.77 -1.29 -1.71
CA TYR A 60 -2.97 -0.54 -2.05
C TYR A 60 -3.02 -0.14 -3.53
N MET A 61 -1.90 0.33 -4.09
CA MET A 61 -1.82 0.66 -5.51
C MET A 61 -2.05 -0.57 -6.39
N VAL A 62 -1.39 -1.70 -6.08
CA VAL A 62 -1.57 -2.96 -6.80
C VAL A 62 -3.03 -3.39 -6.76
N LYS A 63 -3.65 -3.37 -5.58
CA LYS A 63 -5.07 -3.73 -5.41
C LYS A 63 -5.99 -2.89 -6.29
N ILE A 64 -5.83 -1.55 -6.30
CA ILE A 64 -6.64 -0.68 -7.16
C ILE A 64 -6.43 -1.04 -8.64
N LEU A 65 -5.20 -1.28 -9.06
CA LEU A 65 -4.90 -1.63 -10.44
C LEU A 65 -5.54 -2.98 -10.81
N GLU A 66 -5.49 -3.97 -9.91
CA GLU A 66 -6.12 -5.29 -10.07
C GLU A 66 -7.65 -5.20 -10.17
N GLU A 67 -8.29 -4.42 -9.31
CA GLU A 67 -9.74 -4.20 -9.34
C GLU A 67 -10.22 -3.53 -10.63
N ASN A 68 -9.36 -2.72 -11.27
CA ASN A 68 -9.69 -1.98 -12.49
C ASN A 68 -9.10 -2.60 -13.78
N GLN A 69 -8.56 -3.83 -13.73
CA GLN A 69 -7.93 -4.48 -14.89
C GLN A 69 -8.87 -4.58 -16.10
N SER A 70 -10.16 -4.88 -15.86
CA SER A 70 -11.18 -4.99 -16.91
C SER A 70 -11.46 -3.65 -17.60
N ILE A 71 -11.35 -2.55 -16.86
CA ILE A 71 -11.50 -1.20 -17.41
C ILE A 71 -10.25 -0.84 -18.24
N MET A 72 -9.07 -1.28 -17.81
CA MET A 72 -7.82 -1.07 -18.55
C MET A 72 -7.74 -1.83 -19.87
N SER A 73 -8.34 -3.02 -19.99
CA SER A 73 -8.45 -3.72 -21.28
C SER A 73 -9.40 -2.99 -22.24
N VAL A 74 -10.55 -2.50 -21.75
CA VAL A 74 -11.49 -1.70 -22.55
C VAL A 74 -10.85 -0.37 -22.99
N PHE A 75 -10.18 0.36 -22.10
CA PHE A 75 -9.48 1.59 -22.46
C PHE A 75 -8.39 1.37 -23.51
N ARG A 76 -7.65 0.25 -23.45
CA ARG A 76 -6.68 -0.11 -24.48
C ARG A 76 -7.35 -0.29 -25.84
N LEU A 77 -8.47 -1.02 -25.91
CA LEU A 77 -9.21 -1.21 -27.16
C LEU A 77 -9.73 0.12 -27.73
N ILE A 78 -10.28 1.00 -26.89
CA ILE A 78 -10.76 2.32 -27.31
C ILE A 78 -9.60 3.18 -27.84
N LYS A 79 -8.46 3.21 -27.13
CA LYS A 79 -7.24 3.91 -27.58
C LYS A 79 -6.73 3.39 -28.92
N TYR A 80 -6.72 2.07 -29.12
CA TYR A 80 -6.34 1.48 -30.42
C TYR A 80 -7.31 1.90 -31.53
N GLY A 81 -8.63 1.91 -31.26
CA GLY A 81 -9.62 2.40 -32.23
C GLY A 81 -9.35 3.86 -32.65
N GLN A 82 -9.15 4.76 -31.67
CA GLN A 82 -8.82 6.16 -31.95
C GLN A 82 -7.51 6.34 -32.74
N MET A 83 -6.48 5.55 -32.44
CA MET A 83 -5.20 5.60 -33.18
C MET A 83 -5.33 5.11 -34.63
N MET A 84 -6.27 4.20 -34.91
CA MET A 84 -6.55 3.75 -36.28
C MET A 84 -7.37 4.80 -37.04
N GLU A 85 -8.26 5.51 -36.35
CA GLU A 85 -9.10 6.57 -36.90
C GLU A 85 -8.29 7.85 -37.21
N ASP A 86 -7.32 8.19 -36.34
CA ASP A 86 -6.34 9.28 -36.53
C ASP A 86 -5.09 8.83 -37.30
N SER A 87 -5.17 7.77 -38.12
CA SER A 87 -4.01 7.31 -38.89
C SER A 87 -3.57 8.40 -39.88
N PRO A 88 -2.29 8.83 -39.85
CA PRO A 88 -1.83 9.89 -40.72
C PRO A 88 -1.98 9.45 -42.17
N THR A 89 -2.60 10.31 -42.99
CA THR A 89 -2.75 10.02 -44.42
C THR A 89 -1.39 9.89 -45.09
N ASP A 90 -1.32 9.19 -46.23
CA ASP A 90 -0.08 9.09 -47.01
C ASP A 90 0.53 10.47 -47.28
N ASP A 91 -0.31 11.49 -47.51
CA ASP A 91 0.11 12.87 -47.67
C ASP A 91 0.70 13.48 -46.38
N ASP A 92 0.13 13.20 -45.21
CA ASP A 92 0.71 13.64 -43.93
C ASP A 92 2.07 13.00 -43.66
N ILE A 93 2.22 11.72 -44.00
CA ILE A 93 3.48 10.98 -43.88
C ILE A 93 4.52 11.53 -44.85
N LEU A 94 4.14 11.75 -46.11
CA LEU A 94 5.02 12.29 -47.15
C LEU A 94 5.36 13.77 -46.95
N ARG A 95 4.53 14.53 -46.23
CA ARG A 95 4.87 15.89 -45.80
C ARG A 95 5.92 15.88 -44.68
N LYS A 96 5.77 14.99 -43.70
CA LYS A 96 6.70 14.87 -42.56
C LYS A 96 8.05 14.25 -42.96
N TYR A 97 8.03 13.29 -43.88
CA TYR A 97 9.20 12.57 -44.38
C TYR A 97 9.36 12.78 -45.88
N SER A 98 9.51 14.04 -46.28
CA SER A 98 9.60 14.45 -47.69
C SER A 98 10.71 13.76 -48.48
N TYR A 99 11.79 13.32 -47.82
CA TYR A 99 12.88 12.55 -48.44
C TYR A 99 12.46 11.16 -48.92
N LEU A 100 11.33 10.61 -48.45
CA LEU A 100 10.79 9.32 -48.88
C LEU A 100 10.05 9.42 -50.22
N LYS A 101 9.63 10.62 -50.66
CA LYS A 101 8.94 10.82 -51.95
C LYS A 101 9.70 10.26 -53.15
N LYS A 102 11.04 10.20 -53.08
CA LYS A 102 11.89 9.66 -54.16
C LYS A 102 11.83 8.14 -54.30
N TYR A 103 11.22 7.43 -53.36
CA TYR A 103 11.13 5.96 -53.34
C TYR A 103 9.72 5.44 -53.62
N ILE A 104 8.72 6.32 -53.72
CA ILE A 104 7.34 5.98 -54.03
C ILE A 104 7.09 6.46 -55.47
N ASN A 105 7.17 5.53 -56.42
CA ASN A 105 6.77 5.71 -57.82
C ASN A 105 5.39 5.13 -58.03
#